data_AF-A0A961MKD0-F1
#
_entry.id   AF-A0A961MKD0-F1
#
_cell.length_a   1.000
_cell.length_b   1.000
_cell.length_c   1.000
_cell.angle_alpha   90.00
_cell.angle_beta   90.00
_cell.angle_gamma   90.00
#
_symmetry.space_group_name_H-M   'P 1'
#
loop_
_entity.id
_entity.type
_entity.pdbx_description
1 polymer ?
#
loop_
_entity_poly.entity_id
_entity_poly.type
_entity_poly.pdbx_seq_one_letter_code
_entity_poly.pdbx_strand_id
1 'polypeptide(L)'
;DIEHAADMGYRIKLLGVARQLPSGIEARMQPCLVPTTSTIGQLEGVSNMVVLEGDFSGQIVMSGPGAGAGPTASAILGDVIDVARGLVMPVFGRPAAELAAPRRASDENEAAYYLRFLLADAPGTLAGVAAALGRSGISINRMRQVEHAGAEAPVLIVTHRTGRAALDGALAEIAALDVCRAEPVAIRIEDV
;
A
#
# COMPACT_ATOMS: atom_id res chain seq x y z
N ASP A 1 2.89 -8.03 12.59
CA ASP A 1 2.24 -7.15 11.60
C ASP A 1 1.04 -7.77 10.92
N ILE A 2 1.15 -8.94 10.30
CA ILE A 2 0.00 -9.59 9.62
C ILE A 2 -1.22 -9.73 10.55
N GLU A 3 -1.03 -10.31 11.74
CA GLU A 3 -2.10 -10.49 12.73
C GLU A 3 -2.65 -9.16 13.24
N HIS A 4 -1.78 -8.24 13.66
CA HIS A 4 -2.18 -6.90 14.10
C HIS A 4 -2.93 -6.08 13.04
N ALA A 5 -2.54 -6.19 11.76
CA ALA A 5 -3.24 -5.55 10.66
C ALA A 5 -4.64 -6.17 10.45
N ALA A 6 -4.75 -7.51 10.54
CA ALA A 6 -6.02 -8.22 10.47
C ALA A 6 -6.98 -7.77 11.58
N ASP A 7 -6.45 -7.63 12.79
CA ASP A 7 -7.13 -7.11 13.98
C ASP A 7 -7.64 -5.66 13.84
N MET A 8 -7.05 -4.91 12.90
CA MET A 8 -7.45 -3.55 12.55
C MET A 8 -8.37 -3.51 11.31
N GLY A 9 -8.71 -4.66 10.72
CA GLY A 9 -9.56 -4.76 9.53
C GLY A 9 -8.80 -4.67 8.20
N TYR A 10 -7.50 -4.98 8.18
CA TYR A 10 -6.66 -4.89 7.00
C TYR A 10 -5.90 -6.19 6.68
N ARG A 11 -5.50 -6.35 5.41
CA ARG A 11 -4.55 -7.38 4.96
C ARG A 11 -3.30 -6.72 4.40
N ILE A 12 -2.15 -7.32 4.64
CA ILE A 12 -0.89 -6.90 4.02
C ILE A 12 -0.80 -7.56 2.63
N LYS A 13 -0.61 -6.76 1.59
CA LYS A 13 -0.44 -7.19 0.19
C LYS A 13 0.75 -6.46 -0.41
N LEU A 14 1.49 -7.15 -1.28
CA LEU A 14 2.53 -6.52 -2.09
C LEU A 14 1.86 -5.93 -3.34
N LEU A 15 1.77 -4.61 -3.44
CA LEU A 15 1.03 -3.93 -4.50
C LEU A 15 1.96 -3.20 -5.47
N GLY A 16 1.75 -3.47 -6.76
CA GLY A 16 2.24 -2.65 -7.85
C GLY A 16 1.18 -1.61 -8.19
N VAL A 17 1.53 -0.32 -8.07
CA VAL A 17 0.61 0.79 -8.39
C VAL A 17 1.23 1.64 -9.49
N ALA A 18 0.47 1.84 -10.55
CA ALA A 18 0.77 2.79 -11.63
C ALA A 18 -0.44 3.71 -11.81
N ARG A 19 -0.29 5.01 -11.54
CA ARG A 19 -1.38 5.99 -11.75
C ARG A 19 -0.88 7.33 -12.27
N GLN A 20 -1.72 7.98 -13.07
CA GLN A 20 -1.47 9.33 -13.58
C GLN A 20 -1.87 10.37 -12.53
N LEU A 21 -0.96 11.28 -12.24
CA LEU A 21 -1.14 12.43 -11.35
C LEU A 21 -0.84 13.73 -12.12
N PRO A 22 -1.26 14.89 -11.60
CA PRO A 22 -0.86 16.18 -12.17
C PRO A 22 0.67 16.35 -12.25
N SER A 23 1.41 15.79 -11.29
CA SER A 23 2.87 15.84 -11.24
C SER A 23 3.57 14.81 -12.14
N GLY A 24 2.86 13.84 -12.72
CA GLY A 24 3.46 12.77 -13.54
C GLY A 24 2.84 11.40 -13.25
N ILE A 25 3.54 10.33 -13.62
CA ILE A 25 3.17 8.96 -13.33
C ILE A 25 3.80 8.54 -12.01
N GLU A 26 2.97 8.11 -11.06
CA GLU A 26 3.43 7.37 -9.90
C GLU A 26 3.53 5.90 -10.28
N ALA A 27 4.71 5.30 -10.11
CA ALA A 27 4.95 3.88 -10.31
C ALA A 27 5.75 3.35 -9.12
N ARG A 28 5.18 2.41 -8.36
CA ARG A 28 5.82 1.81 -7.19
C ARG A 28 5.43 0.35 -7.00
N MET A 29 6.27 -0.38 -6.27
CA MET A 29 6.02 -1.74 -5.82
C MET A 29 6.43 -1.84 -4.35
N GLN A 30 5.48 -2.01 -3.44
CA GLN A 30 5.75 -2.05 -2.00
C GLN A 30 4.66 -2.79 -1.21
N PRO A 31 4.95 -3.28 0.01
CA PRO A 31 3.92 -3.75 0.91
C PRO A 31 2.96 -2.62 1.30
N CYS A 32 1.67 -2.89 1.18
CA CYS A 32 0.59 -2.00 1.59
C CYS A 32 -0.43 -2.77 2.43
N LEU A 33 -1.15 -2.07 3.30
CA LEU A 33 -2.38 -2.55 3.87
C LEU A 33 -3.54 -2.24 2.92
N VAL A 34 -4.43 -3.19 2.74
CA VAL A 34 -5.73 -2.99 2.07
C VAL A 34 -6.85 -3.42 3.00
N PRO A 35 -8.04 -2.82 2.94
CA PRO A 35 -9.17 -3.28 3.73
C PRO A 35 -9.46 -4.76 3.48
N THR A 36 -9.78 -5.53 4.53
CA THR A 36 -10.18 -6.95 4.38
C THR A 36 -11.41 -7.12 3.50
N THR A 37 -12.22 -6.06 3.38
CA THR A 37 -13.43 -6.04 2.55
C THR A 37 -13.18 -5.71 1.09
N SER A 38 -11.97 -5.25 0.72
CA SER A 38 -11.69 -4.88 -0.67
C SER A 38 -11.42 -6.09 -1.56
N THR A 39 -11.57 -5.93 -2.87
CA THR A 39 -11.40 -7.01 -3.85
C THR A 39 -9.98 -7.57 -3.80
N ILE A 40 -8.97 -6.70 -3.65
CA ILE A 40 -7.58 -7.10 -3.46
C ILE A 40 -7.36 -7.72 -2.06
N GLY A 41 -8.05 -7.22 -1.03
CA GLY A 41 -7.98 -7.79 0.32
C GLY A 41 -8.46 -9.24 0.40
N GLN A 42 -9.50 -9.58 -0.36
CA GLN A 42 -10.10 -10.92 -0.45
C GLN A 42 -9.31 -11.90 -1.33
N LEU A 43 -8.34 -11.42 -2.11
CA LEU A 43 -7.52 -12.29 -2.97
C LEU A 43 -6.62 -13.20 -2.11
N GLU A 44 -6.77 -14.51 -2.24
CA GLU A 44 -5.95 -15.49 -1.52
C GLU A 44 -5.19 -16.43 -2.47
N GLY A 45 -4.18 -17.11 -1.92
CA GLY A 45 -3.38 -18.09 -2.65
C GLY A 45 -2.41 -17.48 -3.67
N VAL A 46 -2.27 -18.17 -4.81
CA VAL A 46 -1.26 -17.88 -5.85
C VAL A 46 -1.83 -17.12 -7.05
N SER A 47 -3.07 -16.64 -6.93
CA SER A 47 -3.71 -15.84 -7.97
C SER A 47 -3.18 -14.41 -7.96
N ASN A 48 -3.01 -13.84 -9.15
CA ASN A 48 -2.76 -12.43 -9.33
C ASN A 48 -4.07 -11.70 -9.60
N MET A 49 -4.09 -10.41 -9.30
CA MET A 49 -5.18 -9.52 -9.61
C MET A 49 -4.63 -8.21 -10.17
N VAL A 50 -5.27 -7.71 -11.21
CA VAL A 50 -5.01 -6.39 -11.80
C VAL A 50 -6.31 -5.62 -11.75
N VAL A 51 -6.29 -4.47 -11.07
CA VAL A 51 -7.40 -3.52 -11.02
C VAL A 51 -7.05 -2.35 -11.92
N LEU A 52 -7.91 -2.06 -12.89
CA LEU A 52 -7.79 -0.96 -13.82
C LEU A 52 -8.92 0.03 -13.56
N GLU A 53 -8.59 1.32 -13.43
CA GLU A 53 -9.57 2.39 -13.29
C GLU A 53 -9.46 3.33 -14.49
N GLY A 54 -10.56 3.52 -15.21
CA GLY A 54 -10.63 4.44 -16.35
C GLY A 54 -11.78 5.44 -16.21
N ASP A 55 -11.61 6.61 -16.81
CA ASP A 55 -12.52 7.76 -16.67
C ASP A 55 -13.99 7.41 -16.99
N PHE A 56 -14.19 6.60 -18.03
CA PHE A 56 -15.52 6.19 -18.50
C PHE A 56 -15.78 4.69 -18.36
N SER A 57 -14.74 3.86 -18.38
CA SER A 57 -14.87 2.40 -18.20
C SER A 57 -15.07 2.00 -16.73
N GLY A 58 -14.86 2.94 -15.79
CA GLY A 58 -14.94 2.64 -14.38
C GLY A 58 -13.86 1.65 -13.94
N GLN A 59 -14.20 0.83 -12.95
CA GLN A 59 -13.29 -0.17 -12.41
C GLN A 59 -13.45 -1.52 -13.14
N ILE A 60 -12.34 -2.05 -13.65
CA ILE A 60 -12.23 -3.39 -14.25
C ILE A 60 -11.29 -4.22 -13.40
N VAL A 61 -11.75 -5.39 -12.96
CA VAL A 61 -10.96 -6.34 -12.16
C VAL A 61 -10.67 -7.57 -13.00
N MET A 62 -9.38 -7.88 -13.18
CA MET A 62 -8.90 -9.09 -13.83
C MET A 62 -8.21 -9.96 -12.78
N SER A 63 -8.62 -11.22 -12.66
CA SER A 63 -8.07 -12.15 -11.67
C SER A 63 -7.83 -13.51 -12.30
N GLY A 64 -6.73 -14.16 -11.91
CA GLY A 64 -6.37 -15.48 -12.38
C GLY A 64 -4.94 -15.88 -11.99
N PRO A 65 -4.50 -17.09 -12.34
CA PRO A 65 -3.14 -17.53 -12.08
C PRO A 65 -2.12 -16.62 -12.77
N GLY A 66 -1.22 -16.00 -12.01
CA GLY A 66 -0.17 -15.13 -12.54
C GLY A 66 1.12 -15.85 -12.93
N ALA A 67 1.22 -17.14 -12.62
CA ALA A 67 2.37 -17.98 -12.87
C ALA A 67 1.95 -19.44 -13.07
N GLY A 68 2.90 -20.26 -13.52
CA GLY A 68 2.72 -21.70 -13.72
C GLY A 68 2.74 -22.08 -15.20
N ALA A 69 3.21 -23.30 -15.48
CA ALA A 69 3.47 -23.75 -16.86
C ALA A 69 2.22 -23.67 -17.75
N GLY A 70 1.05 -24.10 -17.25
CA GLY A 70 -0.21 -24.06 -17.99
C GLY A 70 -0.68 -22.63 -18.31
N PRO A 71 -0.93 -21.77 -17.30
CA PRO A 71 -1.34 -20.38 -17.52
C PRO A 71 -0.38 -19.59 -18.42
N THR A 72 0.92 -19.74 -18.22
CA THR A 72 1.93 -19.06 -19.06
C THR A 72 1.93 -19.59 -20.49
N ALA A 73 1.85 -20.91 -20.70
CA ALA A 73 1.77 -21.48 -22.04
C ALA A 73 0.49 -21.04 -22.78
N SER A 74 -0.63 -20.89 -22.05
CA SER A 74 -1.88 -20.38 -22.61
C SER A 74 -1.74 -18.95 -23.14
N ALA A 75 -1.07 -18.06 -22.39
CA ALA A 75 -0.83 -16.69 -22.83
C ALA A 75 0.08 -16.66 -24.08
N ILE A 76 1.18 -17.43 -24.07
CA ILE A 76 2.10 -17.54 -25.21
C ILE A 76 1.38 -18.04 -26.47
N LEU A 77 0.55 -19.08 -26.34
CA LEU A 77 -0.16 -19.65 -27.48
C LEU A 77 -1.20 -18.67 -28.05
N GLY A 78 -1.81 -17.84 -27.22
CA GLY A 78 -2.68 -16.74 -27.65
C GLY A 78 -1.96 -15.79 -28.60
N ASP A 79 -0.80 -15.28 -28.18
CA ASP A 79 0.01 -14.38 -29.00
C ASP A 79 0.46 -15.05 -30.32
N VAL A 80 0.86 -16.32 -30.28
CA VAL A 80 1.24 -17.09 -31.48
C VAL A 80 0.08 -17.20 -32.47
N ILE A 81 -1.13 -17.47 -31.98
CA ILE A 81 -2.33 -17.57 -32.82
C ILE A 81 -2.67 -16.20 -33.44
N ASP A 82 -2.58 -15.12 -32.66
CA ASP A 82 -2.84 -13.77 -33.15
C ASP A 82 -1.85 -13.36 -34.24
N VAL A 83 -0.56 -13.64 -34.05
CA VAL A 83 0.47 -13.44 -35.07
C VAL A 83 0.19 -14.27 -36.32
N ALA A 84 -0.17 -15.55 -36.17
CA ALA A 84 -0.48 -16.44 -37.30
C ALA A 84 -1.72 -15.98 -38.09
N ARG A 85 -2.67 -15.31 -37.44
CA ARG A 85 -3.85 -14.69 -38.06
C ARG A 85 -3.57 -13.32 -38.68
N GLY A 86 -2.38 -12.76 -38.47
CA GLY A 86 -2.03 -11.40 -38.88
C GLY A 86 -2.62 -10.30 -37.99
N LEU A 87 -3.09 -10.63 -36.78
CA LEU A 87 -3.62 -9.68 -35.80
C LEU A 87 -2.47 -9.03 -35.00
N VAL A 88 -1.61 -8.29 -35.69
CA VAL A 88 -0.50 -7.56 -35.06
C VAL A 88 -0.94 -6.13 -34.76
N MET A 89 -1.57 -5.95 -33.61
CA MET A 89 -2.01 -4.64 -33.11
C MET A 89 -1.21 -4.23 -31.88
N PRO A 90 -0.89 -2.94 -31.71
CA PRO A 90 -0.28 -2.48 -30.47
C PRO A 90 -1.20 -2.77 -29.28
N VAL A 91 -0.62 -3.18 -28.14
CA VAL A 91 -1.34 -3.61 -26.93
C VAL A 91 -2.36 -2.56 -26.46
N PHE A 92 -2.06 -1.27 -26.63
CA PHE A 92 -2.95 -0.15 -26.26
C PHE A 92 -3.59 0.53 -27.48
N GLY A 93 -3.67 -0.14 -28.63
CA GLY A 93 -4.15 0.43 -29.89
C GLY A 93 -3.26 1.54 -30.47
N ARG A 94 -2.13 1.85 -29.81
CA ARG A 94 -1.12 2.82 -30.25
C ARG A 94 0.29 2.25 -30.12
N PRO A 95 1.17 2.45 -31.12
CA PRO A 95 2.56 2.01 -31.03
C PRO A 95 3.28 2.63 -29.83
N ALA A 96 4.10 1.84 -29.14
CA ALA A 96 4.83 2.32 -27.95
C ALA A 96 5.75 3.51 -28.27
N ALA A 97 6.31 3.57 -29.49
CA ALA A 97 7.16 4.66 -29.96
C ALA A 97 6.42 6.01 -30.11
N GLU A 98 5.10 6.00 -30.16
CA GLU A 98 4.26 7.21 -30.23
C GLU A 98 3.75 7.69 -28.86
N LEU A 99 4.07 6.94 -27.79
CA LEU A 99 3.68 7.32 -26.44
C LEU A 99 4.58 8.46 -25.93
N ALA A 100 3.99 9.40 -25.20
CA ALA A 100 4.75 10.45 -24.54
C ALA A 100 5.69 9.83 -23.50
N ALA A 101 6.91 10.36 -23.40
CA ALA A 101 7.85 9.92 -22.38
C ALA A 101 7.26 10.17 -20.98
N PRO A 102 7.27 9.17 -20.08
CA PRO A 102 6.64 9.31 -18.78
C PRO A 102 7.46 10.29 -17.91
N ARG A 103 6.79 11.28 -17.34
CA ARG A 103 7.37 12.10 -16.26
C ARG A 103 7.11 11.40 -14.93
N ARG A 104 8.13 11.14 -14.11
CA ARG A 104 7.93 10.60 -12.76
C ARG A 104 7.18 11.63 -11.91
N ALA A 105 6.15 11.18 -11.18
CA ALA A 105 5.45 12.01 -10.21
C ALA A 105 6.37 12.40 -9.04
N SER A 106 6.06 13.52 -8.38
CA SER A 106 6.66 13.87 -7.10
C SER A 106 6.24 12.85 -6.02
N ASP A 107 7.11 12.60 -5.04
CA ASP A 107 6.85 11.66 -3.93
C ASP A 107 5.87 12.24 -2.88
N GLU A 108 5.18 13.34 -3.17
CA GLU A 108 4.32 14.11 -2.25
C GLU A 108 2.91 13.52 -2.07
N ASN A 109 2.67 12.30 -2.53
CA ASN A 109 1.35 11.70 -2.47
C ASN A 109 0.96 11.30 -1.05
N GLU A 110 -0.03 12.00 -0.52
CA GLU A 110 -0.62 11.65 0.75
C GLU A 110 -1.24 10.24 0.72
N ALA A 111 -1.16 9.56 1.86
CA ALA A 111 -1.92 8.36 2.16
C ALA A 111 -2.14 8.21 3.66
N ALA A 112 -3.08 7.34 4.00
CA ALA A 112 -3.18 6.83 5.36
C ALA A 112 -2.06 5.81 5.62
N TYR A 113 -1.65 5.70 6.88
CA TYR A 113 -0.60 4.77 7.29
C TYR A 113 -1.04 4.00 8.52
N TYR A 114 -0.72 2.71 8.54
CA TYR A 114 -0.67 1.91 9.73
C TYR A 114 0.70 2.08 10.38
N LEU A 115 0.69 2.46 11.64
CA LEU A 115 1.85 2.64 12.47
C LEU A 115 1.81 1.61 13.60
N ARG A 116 2.95 1.00 13.88
CA ARG A 116 3.14 0.18 15.07
C ARG A 116 4.33 0.68 15.86
N PHE A 117 4.08 0.89 17.14
CA PHE A 117 5.08 1.26 18.13
C PHE A 117 5.19 0.15 19.18
N LEU A 118 6.39 -0.11 19.65
CA LEU A 118 6.62 -0.85 20.89
C LEU A 118 7.04 0.17 21.94
N LEU A 119 6.22 0.36 22.95
CA LEU A 119 6.38 1.42 23.92
C LEU A 119 6.55 0.87 25.33
N ALA A 120 7.17 1.61 26.24
CA ALA A 120 7.17 1.29 27.66
C ALA A 120 5.75 1.39 28.24
N ASP A 121 5.34 0.39 29.01
CA ASP A 121 4.05 0.40 29.72
C ASP A 121 4.14 1.28 30.97
N ALA A 122 4.02 2.59 30.74
CA ALA A 122 4.06 3.62 31.77
C ALA A 122 3.07 4.75 31.44
N PRO A 123 2.52 5.44 32.46
CA PRO A 123 1.67 6.60 32.24
C PRO A 123 2.39 7.69 31.42
N GLY A 124 1.66 8.32 30.49
CA GLY A 124 2.18 9.42 29.68
C GLY A 124 2.91 9.00 28.40
N THR A 125 3.28 7.73 28.24
CA THR A 125 3.95 7.22 27.05
C THR A 125 3.17 7.52 25.75
N LEU A 126 1.87 7.26 25.74
CA LEU A 126 1.00 7.53 24.57
C LEU A 126 0.87 9.04 24.27
N ALA A 127 0.93 9.89 25.29
CA ALA A 127 0.83 11.34 25.12
C ALA A 127 2.03 11.89 24.34
N GLY A 128 3.24 11.36 24.57
CA GLY A 128 4.43 11.70 23.79
C GLY A 128 4.25 11.39 22.30
N VAL A 129 3.75 10.19 21.99
CA VAL A 129 3.47 9.76 20.61
C VAL A 129 2.42 10.64 19.94
N ALA A 130 1.29 10.86 20.61
CA ALA A 130 0.21 11.71 20.08
C ALA A 130 0.68 13.15 19.86
N ALA A 131 1.51 13.70 20.75
CA ALA A 131 2.04 15.04 20.62
C ALA A 131 3.03 15.17 19.44
N ALA A 132 3.88 14.17 19.19
CA ALA A 132 4.79 14.15 18.04
C ALA A 132 4.04 14.08 16.70
N LEU A 133 3.02 13.21 16.62
CA LEU A 133 2.13 13.16 15.46
C LEU A 133 1.40 14.51 15.25
N GLY A 134 0.86 15.09 16.33
CA GLY A 134 0.17 16.37 16.29
C GLY A 134 1.05 17.55 15.86
N ARG A 135 2.31 17.63 16.33
CA ARG A 135 3.29 18.64 15.87
C ARG A 135 3.57 18.56 14.38
N SER A 136 3.53 17.35 13.83
CA SER A 136 3.71 17.09 12.39
C SER A 136 2.41 17.22 11.59
N GLY A 137 1.30 17.63 12.22
CA GLY A 137 -0.01 17.79 11.58
C GLY A 137 -0.68 16.46 11.20
N ILE A 138 -0.32 15.35 11.84
CA ILE A 138 -0.82 14.02 11.51
C ILE A 138 -1.99 13.67 12.43
N SER A 139 -3.18 13.59 11.85
CA SER A 139 -4.39 13.17 12.57
C SER A 139 -4.47 11.65 12.71
N ILE A 140 -4.90 11.18 13.87
CA ILE A 140 -5.16 9.77 14.17
C ILE A 140 -6.60 9.44 13.77
N ASN A 141 -6.79 8.41 12.94
CA ASN A 141 -8.10 7.88 12.58
C ASN A 141 -8.58 6.81 13.56
N ARG A 142 -7.69 5.88 13.92
CA ARG A 142 -7.96 4.80 14.87
C ARG A 142 -6.70 4.49 15.67
N MET A 143 -6.87 4.13 16.93
CA MET A 143 -5.78 3.61 17.75
C MET A 143 -6.23 2.38 18.52
N ARG A 144 -5.29 1.46 18.78
CA ARG A 144 -5.49 0.29 19.62
C ARG A 144 -4.20 -0.06 20.33
N GLN A 145 -4.24 -0.17 21.65
CA GLN A 145 -3.19 -0.81 22.42
C GLN A 145 -3.55 -2.30 22.52
N VAL A 146 -2.63 -3.17 22.12
CA VAL A 146 -2.85 -4.63 22.15
C VAL A 146 -2.62 -5.12 23.58
N GLU A 147 -3.40 -6.11 24.03
CA GLU A 147 -3.15 -6.77 25.30
C GLU A 147 -1.73 -7.36 25.30
N HIS A 148 -1.01 -7.15 26.39
CA HIS A 148 0.39 -7.52 26.49
C HIS A 148 0.70 -8.01 27.90
N ALA A 149 1.75 -8.82 28.01
CA ALA A 149 2.29 -9.26 29.28
C ALA A 149 3.70 -8.67 29.43
N GLY A 150 3.92 -7.89 30.49
CA GLY A 150 5.22 -7.30 30.80
C GLY A 150 5.20 -5.78 30.82
N ALA A 151 6.38 -5.19 30.60
CA ALA A 151 6.60 -3.75 30.69
C ALA A 151 6.60 -3.04 29.33
N GLU A 152 6.20 -3.73 28.26
CA GLU A 152 6.19 -3.21 26.89
C GLU A 152 4.82 -3.38 26.25
N ALA A 153 4.26 -2.26 25.79
CA ALA A 153 2.94 -2.15 25.22
C ALA A 153 3.01 -1.92 23.69
N PRO A 154 2.55 -2.86 22.86
CA PRO A 154 2.35 -2.63 21.44
C PRO A 154 1.18 -1.67 21.21
N VAL A 155 1.44 -0.56 20.52
CA VAL A 155 0.44 0.43 20.15
C VAL A 155 0.32 0.48 18.63
N LEU A 156 -0.90 0.32 18.15
CA LEU A 156 -1.27 0.38 16.74
C LEU A 156 -2.03 1.68 16.49
N ILE A 157 -1.64 2.40 15.44
CA ILE A 157 -2.30 3.64 15.01
C ILE A 157 -2.59 3.54 13.51
N VAL A 158 -3.78 3.94 13.10
CA VAL A 158 -4.09 4.27 11.70
C VAL A 158 -4.23 5.77 11.61
N THR A 159 -3.48 6.40 10.71
CA THR A 159 -3.54 7.84 10.48
C THR A 159 -4.63 8.19 9.47
N HIS A 160 -5.08 9.44 9.48
CA HIS A 160 -5.64 10.03 8.27
C HIS A 160 -4.56 10.22 7.19
N ARG A 161 -4.98 10.69 6.00
CA ARG A 161 -4.06 10.98 4.90
C ARG A 161 -3.02 12.01 5.33
N THR A 162 -1.74 11.69 5.10
CA THR A 162 -0.61 12.58 5.39
C THR A 162 0.53 12.36 4.39
N GLY A 163 1.34 13.39 4.21
CA GLY A 163 2.54 13.36 3.37
C GLY A 163 3.66 12.52 3.99
N ARG A 164 4.46 11.87 3.15
CA ARG A 164 5.53 10.99 3.62
C ARG A 164 6.60 11.70 4.45
N ALA A 165 6.98 12.91 4.05
CA ALA A 165 7.98 13.70 4.77
C ALA A 165 7.54 14.08 6.20
N ALA A 166 6.26 14.46 6.39
CA ALA A 166 5.71 14.76 7.71
C ALA A 166 5.68 13.51 8.60
N LEU A 167 5.30 12.36 8.01
CA LEU A 167 5.32 11.08 8.71
C LEU A 167 6.73 10.70 9.15
N ASP A 168 7.72 10.75 8.25
CA ASP A 168 9.10 10.38 8.57
C ASP A 168 9.67 11.27 9.68
N GLY A 169 9.35 12.57 9.68
CA GLY A 169 9.70 13.49 10.76
C GLY A 169 9.10 13.09 12.11
N ALA A 170 7.79 12.78 12.14
CA ALA A 170 7.12 12.32 13.35
C ALA A 170 7.69 10.98 13.86
N LEU A 171 7.97 10.04 12.97
CA LEU A 171 8.54 8.73 13.33
C LEU A 171 9.95 8.87 13.92
N ALA A 172 10.77 9.76 13.36
CA ALA A 172 12.10 10.05 13.90
C ALA A 172 12.02 10.67 15.31
N GLU A 173 11.09 11.61 15.52
CA GLU A 173 10.84 12.20 16.84
C GLU A 173 10.38 11.14 17.86
N ILE A 174 9.45 10.26 17.46
CA ILE A 174 8.93 9.19 18.32
C ILE A 174 10.01 8.16 18.67
N ALA A 175 10.83 7.77 17.68
CA ALA A 175 11.92 6.82 17.88
C ALA A 175 12.98 7.34 18.87
N ALA A 176 13.11 8.66 19.01
CA ALA A 176 14.03 9.30 19.95
C ALA A 176 13.46 9.44 21.39
N LEU A 177 12.19 9.08 21.64
CA LEU A 177 11.61 9.13 22.97
C LEU A 177 12.15 7.98 23.85
N ASP A 178 12.46 8.26 25.11
CA ASP A 178 12.93 7.25 26.09
C ASP A 178 11.97 6.07 26.31
N VAL A 179 10.69 6.31 25.96
CA VAL A 179 9.60 5.34 26.08
C VAL A 179 9.46 4.45 24.84
N CYS A 180 10.14 4.75 23.73
CA CYS A 180 10.12 3.91 22.52
C CYS A 180 11.16 2.79 22.66
N ARG A 181 10.73 1.53 22.53
CA ARG A 181 11.57 0.35 22.76
C ARG A 181 12.09 -0.32 21.49
N ALA A 182 11.46 -0.02 20.36
CA ALA A 182 11.88 -0.54 19.06
C ALA A 182 11.59 0.48 17.95
N GLU A 183 12.24 0.30 16.81
CA GLU A 183 12.02 1.13 15.64
C GLU A 183 10.52 1.14 15.23
N PRO A 184 9.91 2.32 15.05
CA PRO A 184 8.54 2.43 14.57
C PRO A 184 8.36 1.76 13.21
N VAL A 185 7.29 1.00 13.05
CA VAL A 185 6.91 0.45 11.75
C VAL A 185 5.82 1.31 11.15
N ALA A 186 5.96 1.64 9.86
CA ALA A 186 4.96 2.35 9.08
C ALA A 186 4.69 1.61 7.76
N ILE A 187 3.43 1.25 7.52
CA ILE A 187 2.99 0.61 6.28
C ILE A 187 1.85 1.43 5.70
N ARG A 188 1.97 1.79 4.41
CA ARG A 188 0.98 2.58 3.69
C ARG A 188 -0.33 1.81 3.55
N ILE A 189 -1.46 2.49 3.68
CA ILE A 189 -2.79 1.93 3.42
C ILE A 189 -3.25 2.40 2.05
N GLU A 190 -3.77 1.48 1.24
CA GLU A 190 -4.37 1.76 -0.06
C GLU A 190 -5.85 1.38 -0.05
N ASP A 191 -6.67 2.29 -0.57
CA ASP A 191 -8.10 2.10 -0.77
C ASP A 191 -8.32 1.57 -2.20
N VAL A 192 -8.00 0.29 -2.43
CA VAL A 192 -8.16 -0.41 -3.72
C VAL A 192 -8.96 -1.70 -3.53
#